data_AF-A0A923HVS1-F1
#
_entry.id   AF-A0A923HVS1-F1
#
_cell.length_a   1.000
_cell.length_b   1.000
_cell.length_c   1.000
_cell.angle_alpha   90.00
_cell.angle_beta   90.00
_cell.angle_gamma   90.00
#
_symmetry.space_group_name_H-M   'P 1'
#
loop_
_entity.id
_entity.type
_entity.pdbx_description
1 polymer ?
#
loop_
_entity_poly.entity_id
_entity_poly.type
_entity_poly.pdbx_seq_one_letter_code
_entity_poly.pdbx_strand_id
1 'polypeptide(L)' 'MSVSPRIYVAWGDKDFLRESNSRYTDEMKKLNLNFIWEEWPGSHSFYFFDEALRKALARF' A
#
# COMPACT_ATOMS: atom_id res chain seq x y z
N MET A 1 -22.41 10.05 -10.89
CA MET A 1 -20.93 9.90 -10.99
C MET A 1 -20.54 8.78 -10.03
N SER A 2 -19.80 7.77 -10.50
CA SER A 2 -19.26 6.75 -9.60
C SER A 2 -18.06 7.34 -8.86
N VAL A 3 -18.08 7.32 -7.52
CA VAL A 3 -16.94 7.74 -6.72
C VAL A 3 -15.96 6.57 -6.66
N SER A 4 -14.78 6.75 -7.26
CA SER A 4 -13.69 5.77 -7.14
C SER A 4 -12.90 6.06 -5.87
N PRO A 5 -12.67 5.07 -4.99
CA PRO A 5 -11.89 5.29 -3.76
C PRO A 5 -10.43 5.63 -4.09
N ARG A 6 -9.83 6.49 -3.28
CA ARG A 6 -8.37 6.66 -3.26
C ARG A 6 -7.80 5.57 -2.35
N ILE A 7 -6.89 4.76 -2.87
CA ILE A 7 -6.31 3.62 -2.15
C ILE A 7 -4.84 3.94 -1.80
N TYR A 8 -4.42 3.61 -0.58
CA TYR A 8 -3.02 3.66 -0.16
C TYR A 8 -2.57 2.27 0.25
N VAL A 9 -1.44 1.82 -0.30
CA VAL A 9 -0.85 0.51 -0.02
C VAL A 9 0.59 0.68 0.42
N ALA A 10 0.99 -0.05 1.47
CA ALA A 10 2.35 -0.02 1.95
C ALA A 10 2.76 -1.39 2.47
N TRP A 11 4.02 -1.78 2.26
CA TRP A 11 4.60 -2.99 2.83
C TRP A 11 6.11 -2.85 3.07
N GLY A 12 6.62 -3.67 3.97
CA GLY A 12 8.04 -3.75 4.26
C GLY A 12 8.80 -4.63 3.26
N ASP A 13 10.06 -4.30 2.99
CA ASP A 13 10.96 -5.09 2.13
C ASP A 13 11.20 -6.53 2.63
N LYS A 14 11.02 -6.77 3.94
CA LYS A 14 11.12 -8.09 4.60
C LYS A 14 9.77 -8.63 5.04
N ASP A 15 8.66 -8.05 4.58
CA ASP A 15 7.33 -8.59 4.85
C ASP A 15 7.12 -9.89 4.05
N PHE A 16 6.64 -10.95 4.72
CA PHE A 16 6.38 -12.23 4.07
C PHE A 16 5.24 -12.17 3.04
N LEU A 17 4.44 -11.10 3.04
CA LEU A 17 3.39 -10.82 2.07
C LEU A 17 3.85 -9.95 0.88
N ARG A 18 5.13 -9.55 0.83
CA ARG A 18 5.68 -8.65 -0.20
C ARG A 18 5.31 -9.07 -1.63
N GLU A 19 5.46 -10.35 -1.97
CA GLU A 19 5.13 -10.85 -3.32
C GLU A 19 3.63 -10.74 -3.63
N SER A 20 2.77 -11.02 -2.64
CA SER A 20 1.33 -10.89 -2.80
C SER A 20 0.90 -9.43 -2.98
N ASN A 21 1.52 -8.51 -2.23
CA ASN A 21 1.28 -7.08 -2.34
C ASN A 21 1.80 -6.50 -3.67
N SER A 22 2.93 -7.01 -4.17
CA SER A 22 3.44 -6.66 -5.50
C SER A 22 2.46 -7.09 -6.59
N ARG A 23 1.97 -8.33 -6.54
CA ARG A 23 0.95 -8.82 -7.49
C ARG A 23 -0.33 -8.00 -7.42
N TYR A 24 -0.82 -7.69 -6.22
CA TYR A 24 -1.99 -6.83 -6.02
C TYR A 24 -1.80 -5.46 -6.66
N THR A 25 -0.64 -4.85 -6.46
CA THR A 25 -0.26 -3.57 -7.07
C THR A 25 -0.26 -3.61 -8.59
N ASP A 26 0.22 -4.70 -9.19
CA ASP A 26 0.21 -4.85 -10.64
C ASP A 26 -1.20 -5.03 -11.20
N GLU A 27 -2.09 -5.73 -10.50
CA GLU A 27 -3.50 -5.81 -10.88
C GLU A 27 -4.20 -4.43 -10.79
N MET A 28 -3.92 -3.65 -9.74
CA MET A 28 -4.47 -2.29 -9.62
C MET A 28 -4.01 -1.37 -10.75
N LYS A 29 -2.76 -1.50 -11.22
CA LYS A 29 -2.26 -0.77 -12.41
C LYS A 29 -3.02 -1.17 -13.67
N LYS A 30 -3.24 -2.47 -13.91
CA LYS A 30 -3.98 -2.97 -15.08
C LYS A 30 -5.43 -2.46 -15.12
N LEU A 31 -6.04 -2.32 -13.95
CA LEU A 31 -7.39 -1.79 -13.78
C LEU A 31 -7.48 -0.26 -13.80
N ASN A 32 -6.36 0.45 -13.94
CA ASN A 32 -6.28 1.91 -13.92
C ASN A 32 -6.96 2.54 -12.69
N LEU A 33 -6.76 1.93 -11.51
CA LEU A 33 -7.30 2.44 -10.25
C LEU A 33 -6.51 3.65 -9.75
N ASN A 34 -7.16 4.51 -8.97
CA ASN A 34 -6.51 5.64 -8.32
C ASN A 34 -5.89 5.20 -6.98
N PHE A 35 -4.60 4.86 -7.00
CA PHE A 35 -3.91 4.39 -5.81
C PHE A 35 -2.46 4.88 -5.72
N ILE A 36 -1.95 4.89 -4.49
CA ILE A 36 -0.54 5.14 -4.16
C ILE A 36 -0.02 3.87 -3.49
N TRP A 37 1.20 3.47 -3.86
CA TRP A 37 1.89 2.38 -3.18
C TRP A 37 3.31 2.78 -2.81
N GLU A 38 3.79 2.28 -1.68
CA GLU A 38 5.14 2.53 -1.16
C GLU A 38 5.73 1.23 -0.57
N GLU A 39 7.01 1.00 -0.81
CA GLU A 39 7.80 -0.06 -0.18
C GLU A 39 9.00 0.57 0.51
N TRP A 40 9.28 0.17 1.74
CA TRP A 40 10.47 0.65 2.49
C TRP A 40 10.99 -0.40 3.47
N PRO A 41 12.18 -0.20 4.08
CA PRO A 41 12.73 -1.14 5.04
C PRO A 41 11.77 -1.43 6.19
N GLY A 42 11.43 -2.70 6.39
CA GLY A 42 10.47 -3.10 7.41
C GLY A 42 9.98 -4.54 7.29
N SER A 43 9.31 -5.03 8.33
CA SER A 43 8.69 -6.35 8.37
C SER A 43 7.23 -6.23 8.84
N HIS A 44 6.54 -7.37 8.85
CA HIS A 44 5.15 -7.47 9.29
C HIS A 44 4.99 -7.17 10.79
N SER A 45 4.91 -5.89 11.15
CA SER A 45 5.01 -5.41 12.52
C SER A 45 4.18 -4.15 12.75
N PHE A 46 3.74 -3.95 13.99
CA PHE A 46 2.99 -2.74 14.37
C PHE A 46 3.80 -1.46 14.20
N TYR A 47 5.13 -1.49 14.36
CA TYR A 47 5.97 -0.32 14.10
C TYR A 47 5.89 0.13 12.64
N PHE A 48 5.92 -0.82 11.70
CA PHE A 48 5.72 -0.51 10.29
C PHE A 48 4.31 0.02 10.03
N PHE A 49 3.29 -0.65 10.58
CA PHE A 49 1.90 -0.27 10.35
C PHE A 49 1.53 1.09 10.95
N ASP A 50 2.12 1.48 12.08
CA ASP A 50 1.92 2.81 12.67
C ASP A 50 2.43 3.92 11.74
N GLU A 51 3.63 3.76 11.18
CA GLU A 51 4.18 4.73 10.23
C GLU A 51 3.38 4.74 8.91
N ALA A 52 3.02 3.56 8.40
CA ALA A 52 2.17 3.45 7.22
C ALA A 52 0.80 4.14 7.42
N LEU A 53 0.20 4.00 8.60
CA LEU A 53 -1.05 4.67 8.96
C LEU A 53 -0.88 6.19 9.00
N ARG A 54 0.17 6.71 9.65
CA ARG A 54 0.47 8.16 9.65
C ARG A 54 0.64 8.70 8.23
N LYS A 55 1.35 7.97 7.37
CA LYS A 55 1.54 8.30 5.95
C LYS A 55 0.24 8.27 5.14
N ALA A 56 -0.66 7.34 5.45
CA ALA A 56 -1.97 7.26 4.81
C ALA A 56 -2.85 8.45 5.18
N LEU A 57 -2.92 8.78 6.49
CA LEU A 57 -3.71 9.91 7.00
C LEU A 57 -3.19 11.26 6.51
N ALA A 58 -1.88 11.42 6.31
CA ALA A 58 -1.32 12.66 5.78
C ALA A 58 -1.66 12.91 4.29
N ARG A 59 -2.15 11.89 3.56
CA ARG A 59 -2.45 11.97 2.12
C ARG A 59 -3.93 12.17 1.80
N PHE A 60 -4.82 11.92 2.77
CA PHE A 60 -6.26 11.89 2.54
C PHE A 60 -7.04 12.78 3.48
#